data_AF-A0A521RM75-F1
#
_entry.id   AF-A0A521RM75-F1
#
_cell.length_a   1.000
_cell.length_b   1.000
_cell.length_c   1.000
_cell.angle_alpha   90.00
_cell.angle_beta   90.00
_cell.angle_gamma   90.00
#
_symmetry.space_group_name_H-M   'P 1'
#
loop_
_entity.id
_entity.type
_entity.pdbx_description
1 polymer ?
#
loop_
_entity_poly.entity_id
_entity_poly.type
_entity_poly.pdbx_seq_one_letter_code
_entity_poly.pdbx_strand_id
1 'polypeptide(L)'
;MVYDRRIRGKELTFGVSGKLHANSLIMYDHQTESLWSHLVGAAVTGPMKGERLKSLPYMFTHWDTWKTLSPRSRVLTSGRNSFFGSLRDPYESYYSSPDTGIIPPRLLDKRIYPKEYVLGLVLNNKAKAYPFSVLSRESVVNDAFEGVLLLIVFDAESATGVIFKRKMEGKIHSFQRTQLQGEKGLFLVDDGTASVWEGLSGRALEGPLKGKKLETMPTTPSFWFGWVDHYPETELFALRR
;
A
#
# COMPACT_ATOMS: atom_id res chain seq x y z
N MET A 1 -2.31 -0.92 -6.00
CA MET A 1 -3.70 -1.09 -5.52
C MET A 1 -4.30 -2.32 -6.19
N VAL A 2 -5.17 -3.04 -5.48
CA VAL A 2 -5.88 -4.22 -5.99
C VAL A 2 -7.33 -4.12 -5.54
N TYR A 3 -8.27 -4.43 -6.42
CA TYR A 3 -9.70 -4.31 -6.16
C TYR A 3 -10.44 -5.62 -6.49
N ASP A 4 -11.51 -5.91 -5.74
CA ASP A 4 -12.49 -6.91 -6.16
C ASP A 4 -13.27 -6.34 -7.34
N ARG A 5 -13.20 -7.03 -8.49
CA ARG A 5 -13.86 -6.62 -9.73
C ARG A 5 -15.36 -6.91 -9.74
N ARG A 6 -15.91 -7.48 -8.67
CA ARG A 6 -17.33 -7.79 -8.55
C ARG A 6 -18.07 -6.67 -7.84
N ILE A 7 -19.15 -6.20 -8.45
CA ILE A 7 -20.02 -5.17 -7.89
C ILE A 7 -21.47 -5.48 -8.19
N ARG A 8 -22.36 -5.33 -7.20
CA ARG A 8 -23.79 -5.68 -7.31
C ARG A 8 -24.03 -7.09 -7.90
N GLY A 9 -23.19 -8.06 -7.52
CA GLY A 9 -23.27 -9.44 -7.99
C GLY A 9 -22.79 -9.67 -9.44
N LYS A 10 -22.34 -8.63 -10.15
CA LYS A 10 -21.79 -8.73 -11.50
C LYS A 10 -20.29 -8.63 -11.48
N GLU A 11 -19.66 -9.40 -12.33
CA GLU A 11 -18.23 -9.36 -12.54
C GLU A 11 -17.88 -8.35 -13.65
N LEU A 12 -17.01 -7.39 -13.35
CA LEU A 12 -16.51 -6.42 -14.33
C LEU A 12 -15.13 -6.81 -14.85
N THR A 13 -14.79 -6.30 -16.03
CA THR A 13 -13.44 -6.34 -16.58
C THR A 13 -13.02 -4.93 -16.94
N PHE A 14 -11.76 -4.59 -16.68
CA PHE A 14 -11.27 -3.22 -16.80
C PHE A 14 -10.24 -3.06 -17.90
N GLY A 15 -10.27 -1.91 -18.57
CA GLY A 15 -9.26 -1.47 -19.52
C GLY A 15 -8.66 -0.13 -19.13
N VAL A 16 -7.57 0.24 -19.79
CA VAL A 16 -6.91 1.54 -19.63
C VAL A 16 -7.54 2.53 -20.62
N SER A 17 -8.06 3.66 -20.13
CA SER A 17 -8.75 4.63 -21.00
C SER A 17 -7.81 5.61 -21.73
N GLY A 18 -6.53 5.66 -21.35
CA GLY A 18 -5.58 6.69 -21.79
C GLY A 18 -5.79 8.07 -21.15
N LYS A 19 -6.83 8.24 -20.31
CA LYS A 19 -7.13 9.50 -19.61
C LYS A 19 -6.46 9.55 -18.24
N LEU A 20 -6.15 10.77 -17.81
CA LEU A 20 -5.65 11.08 -16.48
C LEU A 20 -6.61 12.05 -15.77
N HIS A 21 -6.73 11.89 -14.46
CA HIS A 21 -7.31 12.87 -13.55
C HIS A 21 -6.30 13.13 -12.43
N ALA A 22 -5.80 14.36 -12.30
CA ALA A 22 -4.74 14.69 -11.33
C ALA A 22 -3.53 13.72 -11.41
N ASN A 23 -3.00 13.54 -12.62
CA ASN A 23 -1.94 12.57 -12.96
C ASN A 23 -2.21 11.10 -12.59
N SER A 24 -3.43 10.78 -12.18
CA SER A 24 -3.85 9.42 -11.85
C SER A 24 -4.66 8.81 -13.00
N LEU A 25 -4.32 7.56 -13.34
CA LEU A 25 -5.00 6.80 -14.38
C LEU A 25 -6.52 6.72 -14.16
N ILE A 26 -7.26 6.91 -15.26
CA ILE A 26 -8.67 6.54 -15.35
C ILE A 26 -8.79 5.22 -16.08
N MET A 27 -9.44 4.24 -15.45
CA MET A 27 -9.83 2.97 -16.06
C MET A 27 -11.24 3.10 -16.66
N TYR A 28 -11.62 2.16 -17.51
CA TYR A 28 -13.02 1.95 -17.86
C TYR A 28 -13.41 0.49 -17.62
N ASP A 29 -14.68 0.21 -17.33
CA ASP A 29 -15.21 -1.16 -17.35
C ASP A 29 -15.84 -1.48 -18.71
N HIS A 30 -15.65 -2.70 -19.21
CA HIS A 30 -16.14 -3.08 -20.54
C HIS A 30 -17.66 -3.31 -20.59
N GLN A 31 -18.30 -3.49 -19.44
CA GLN A 31 -19.72 -3.87 -19.37
C GLN A 31 -20.65 -2.66 -19.45
N THR A 32 -20.22 -1.51 -18.92
CA THR A 32 -21.02 -0.29 -18.85
C THR A 32 -20.31 0.94 -19.40
N GLU A 33 -19.04 0.80 -19.77
CA GLU A 33 -18.18 1.89 -20.24
C GLU A 33 -18.08 3.05 -19.23
N SER A 34 -18.34 2.77 -17.94
CA SER A 34 -18.15 3.76 -16.89
C SER A 34 -16.66 4.02 -16.70
N LEU A 35 -16.31 5.27 -16.38
CA LEU A 35 -14.94 5.64 -16.08
C LEU A 35 -14.68 5.56 -14.57
N TRP A 36 -13.54 5.00 -14.20
CA TRP A 36 -13.16 4.71 -12.81
C TRP A 36 -11.82 5.33 -12.47
N SER A 37 -11.72 6.01 -11.32
CA SER A 37 -10.42 6.41 -10.78
C SER A 37 -9.69 5.17 -10.26
N HIS A 38 -8.50 4.87 -10.81
CA HIS A 38 -7.72 3.73 -10.32
C HIS A 38 -7.21 3.95 -8.88
N LEU A 39 -6.98 5.21 -8.49
CA LEU A 39 -6.46 5.57 -7.17
C LEU A 39 -7.54 5.48 -6.08
N VAL A 40 -8.76 5.90 -6.41
CA VAL A 40 -9.88 5.96 -5.46
C VAL A 40 -10.77 4.72 -5.53
N GLY A 41 -10.70 3.95 -6.62
CA GLY A 41 -11.55 2.78 -6.86
C GLY A 41 -13.02 3.14 -7.09
N ALA A 42 -13.33 4.39 -7.43
CA ALA A 42 -14.70 4.88 -7.61
C ALA A 42 -15.01 5.18 -9.07
N ALA A 43 -16.23 4.87 -9.49
CA ALA A 43 -16.75 5.30 -10.79
C ALA A 43 -17.10 6.79 -10.75
N VAL A 44 -16.47 7.55 -11.65
CA VAL A 44 -16.59 9.02 -11.74
C VAL A 44 -17.65 9.45 -12.75
N THR A 45 -17.91 8.62 -13.77
CA THR A 45 -18.90 8.87 -14.83
C THR A 45 -19.53 7.56 -15.29
N GLY A 46 -20.61 7.65 -16.08
CA GLY A 46 -21.29 6.48 -16.65
C GLY A 46 -22.29 5.83 -15.69
N PRO A 47 -22.90 4.70 -16.10
CA PRO A 47 -23.94 4.00 -15.34
C PRO A 47 -23.54 3.57 -13.92
N MET A 48 -22.25 3.38 -13.66
CA MET A 48 -21.74 2.98 -12.35
C MET A 48 -21.38 4.19 -11.46
N LYS A 49 -21.61 5.43 -11.89
CA LYS A 49 -21.23 6.63 -11.13
C LYS A 49 -21.67 6.56 -9.66
N GLY A 50 -20.74 6.82 -8.75
CA GLY A 50 -20.96 6.78 -7.29
C GLY A 50 -20.65 5.42 -6.67
N GLU A 51 -20.55 4.35 -7.46
CA GLU A 51 -20.10 3.05 -6.99
C GLU A 51 -18.61 3.03 -6.63
N ARG A 52 -18.24 2.15 -5.70
CA ARG A 52 -16.86 1.96 -5.22
C ARG A 52 -16.50 0.48 -5.21
N LEU A 53 -15.34 0.17 -5.75
CA LEU A 53 -14.76 -1.16 -5.69
C LEU A 53 -14.20 -1.45 -4.30
N LYS A 54 -14.30 -2.69 -3.86
CA LYS A 54 -13.70 -3.14 -2.60
C LYS A 54 -12.20 -3.29 -2.77
N SER A 55 -11.41 -2.49 -2.06
CA SER A 55 -9.95 -2.65 -2.00
C SER A 55 -9.57 -3.96 -1.32
N LEU A 56 -8.59 -4.66 -1.89
CA LEU A 56 -8.04 -5.89 -1.38
C LEU A 56 -6.60 -5.67 -0.88
N PRO A 57 -6.19 -6.32 0.23
CA PRO A 57 -4.79 -6.30 0.65
C PRO A 57 -3.87 -6.88 -0.42
N TYR A 58 -2.70 -6.26 -0.55
CA TYR A 58 -1.62 -6.70 -1.43
C TYR A 58 -0.28 -6.25 -0.84
N MET A 59 0.83 -6.70 -1.43
CA MET A 59 2.17 -6.25 -1.07
C MET A 59 2.89 -5.74 -2.31
N PHE A 60 3.42 -4.52 -2.23
CA PHE A 60 4.33 -3.96 -3.21
C PHE A 60 5.75 -4.10 -2.65
N THR A 61 6.59 -4.90 -3.29
CA THR A 61 7.88 -5.31 -2.74
C THR A 61 8.81 -5.80 -3.85
N HIS A 62 10.09 -5.95 -3.53
CA HIS A 62 11.07 -6.59 -4.40
C HIS A 62 10.82 -8.10 -4.54
N TRP A 63 11.29 -8.66 -5.66
CA TRP A 63 11.05 -10.06 -5.98
C TRP A 63 11.77 -11.04 -5.04
N ASP A 64 12.98 -10.71 -4.61
CA ASP A 64 13.75 -11.47 -3.62
C ASP A 64 13.06 -11.48 -2.24
N THR A 65 12.56 -10.34 -1.78
CA THR A 65 11.75 -10.22 -0.57
C THR A 65 10.49 -11.08 -0.68
N TRP A 66 9.73 -10.97 -1.77
CA TRP A 66 8.53 -11.78 -1.97
C TRP A 66 8.82 -13.29 -1.99
N LYS A 67 9.86 -13.73 -2.70
CA LYS A 67 10.27 -15.15 -2.74
C LYS A 67 10.63 -15.69 -1.36
N THR A 68 11.30 -14.89 -0.54
CA THR A 68 11.64 -15.27 0.84
C THR A 68 10.38 -15.47 1.67
N LEU A 69 9.42 -14.55 1.56
CA LEU A 69 8.18 -14.60 2.33
C LEU A 69 7.18 -15.65 1.84
N SER A 70 7.17 -15.93 0.54
CA SER A 70 6.19 -16.78 -0.14
C SER A 70 6.82 -17.65 -1.24
N PRO A 71 7.69 -18.62 -0.89
CA PRO A 71 8.49 -19.39 -1.85
C PRO A 71 7.67 -20.30 -2.77
N ARG A 72 6.43 -20.64 -2.39
CA ARG A 72 5.51 -21.48 -3.19
C ARG A 72 4.58 -20.67 -4.10
N SER A 73 4.81 -19.36 -4.24
CA SER A 73 3.97 -18.50 -5.07
C SER A 73 4.05 -18.89 -6.54
N ARG A 74 2.90 -18.81 -7.23
CA ARG A 74 2.85 -18.90 -8.69
C ARG A 74 2.98 -17.50 -9.29
N VAL A 75 3.76 -17.37 -10.35
CA VAL A 75 3.93 -16.12 -11.10
C VAL A 75 3.13 -16.22 -12.39
N LEU A 76 2.33 -15.19 -12.69
CA LEU A 76 1.65 -15.08 -13.98
C LEU A 76 2.68 -14.70 -15.05
N THR A 77 2.75 -15.49 -16.12
CA THR A 77 3.59 -15.22 -17.29
C THR A 77 2.73 -15.01 -18.53
N SER A 78 3.15 -14.13 -19.43
CA SER A 78 2.46 -13.89 -20.71
C SER A 78 2.77 -14.97 -21.76
N GLY A 79 3.58 -15.99 -21.43
CA GLY A 79 3.98 -17.08 -22.33
C GLY A 79 4.91 -16.65 -23.45
N ARG A 80 5.14 -15.35 -23.63
CA ARG A 80 6.19 -14.82 -24.50
C ARG A 80 7.48 -14.79 -23.68
N ASN A 81 8.56 -15.32 -24.26
CA ASN A 81 9.93 -14.95 -23.88
C ASN A 81 10.14 -13.47 -24.22
N SER A 82 9.38 -12.58 -23.59
CA SER A 82 9.79 -11.19 -23.46
C SER A 82 10.95 -11.20 -22.47
N PHE A 83 12.11 -11.61 -22.98
CA PHE A 83 13.35 -11.00 -22.54
C PHE A 83 13.09 -9.51 -22.64
N PHE A 84 12.85 -8.91 -21.48
CA PHE A 84 12.67 -7.49 -21.30
C PHE A 84 13.72 -6.79 -22.17
N GLY A 85 13.29 -6.13 -23.24
CA GLY A 85 14.17 -5.41 -24.17
C GLY A 85 14.95 -4.27 -23.51
N SER A 86 14.80 -4.11 -22.20
CA SER A 86 15.65 -3.34 -21.32
C SER A 86 15.40 -3.83 -19.88
N LEU A 87 16.47 -4.21 -19.15
CA LEU A 87 16.43 -4.35 -17.68
C LEU A 87 16.23 -2.99 -16.99
N ARG A 88 16.26 -1.89 -17.75
CA ARG A 88 16.09 -0.53 -17.27
C ARG A 88 14.61 -0.20 -17.15
N ASP A 89 14.24 0.34 -15.99
CA ASP A 89 12.94 0.93 -15.77
C ASP A 89 12.70 2.08 -16.77
N PRO A 90 11.69 2.01 -17.65
CA PRO A 90 11.40 3.06 -18.62
C PRO A 90 11.01 4.40 -17.97
N TYR A 91 10.72 4.42 -16.67
CA TYR A 91 10.36 5.60 -15.88
C TYR A 91 11.47 6.10 -14.94
N GLU A 92 12.69 5.56 -15.03
CA GLU A 92 13.82 5.96 -14.17
C GLU A 92 14.06 7.48 -14.17
N SER A 93 14.06 8.10 -15.36
CA SER A 93 14.23 9.55 -15.51
C SER A 93 13.07 10.32 -14.89
N TYR A 94 11.85 9.81 -15.01
CA TYR A 94 10.68 10.40 -14.39
C TYR A 94 10.82 10.39 -12.87
N TYR A 95 11.25 9.29 -12.24
CA TYR A 95 11.42 9.24 -10.79
C TYR A 95 12.50 10.21 -10.27
N SER A 96 13.57 10.40 -11.04
CA SER A 96 14.68 11.29 -10.69
C SER A 96 14.40 12.79 -10.96
N SER A 97 13.46 13.11 -11.84
CA SER A 97 13.07 14.51 -12.12
C SER A 97 12.27 15.13 -10.96
N PRO A 98 12.37 16.45 -10.69
CA PRO A 98 11.46 17.14 -9.77
C PRO A 98 10.02 17.28 -10.30
N ASP A 99 9.75 16.96 -11.58
CA ASP A 99 8.46 17.16 -12.22
C ASP A 99 7.34 16.29 -11.61
N THR A 100 6.16 16.89 -11.44
CA THR A 100 4.97 16.29 -10.78
C THR A 100 3.97 15.78 -11.81
N GLY A 101 4.45 14.96 -12.75
CA GLY A 101 3.66 14.40 -13.84
C GLY A 101 3.53 15.35 -15.03
N ILE A 102 2.59 15.03 -15.93
CA ILE A 102 2.37 15.76 -17.19
C ILE A 102 1.39 16.93 -16.98
N ILE A 103 0.49 16.79 -16.02
CA ILE A 103 -0.48 17.82 -15.64
C ILE A 103 0.05 18.50 -14.38
N PRO A 104 0.11 19.84 -14.28
CA PRO A 104 0.47 20.49 -13.03
C PRO A 104 -0.44 20.01 -11.86
N PRO A 105 0.12 19.77 -10.67
CA PRO A 105 -0.65 19.31 -9.52
C PRO A 105 -1.69 20.37 -9.15
N ARG A 106 -2.87 19.92 -8.74
CA ARG A 106 -3.96 20.84 -8.36
C ARG A 106 -3.64 21.55 -7.05
N LEU A 107 -2.96 20.84 -6.14
CA LEU A 107 -2.58 21.33 -4.84
C LEU A 107 -1.05 21.34 -4.69
N LEU A 108 -0.51 22.52 -4.37
CA LEU A 108 0.88 22.66 -3.96
C LEU A 108 0.98 22.52 -2.44
N ASP A 109 0.85 21.29 -1.97
CA ASP A 109 1.00 20.99 -0.55
C ASP A 109 2.49 20.94 -0.15
N LYS A 110 2.89 21.88 0.71
CA LYS A 110 4.29 22.08 1.12
C LYS A 110 4.67 21.34 2.42
N ARG A 111 3.81 20.47 2.95
CA ARG A 111 4.11 19.74 4.20
C ARG A 111 5.32 18.82 4.06
N ILE A 112 5.48 18.18 2.89
CA ILE A 112 6.62 17.33 2.51
C ILE A 112 6.96 17.51 1.02
N TYR A 113 8.10 16.98 0.60
CA TYR A 113 8.53 17.02 -0.80
C TYR A 113 7.46 16.42 -1.74
N PRO A 114 7.10 17.06 -2.86
CA PRO A 114 6.02 16.58 -3.73
C PRO A 114 6.18 15.13 -4.21
N LYS A 115 7.42 14.68 -4.46
CA LYS A 115 7.71 13.30 -4.87
C LYS A 115 8.24 12.43 -3.72
N GLU A 116 7.96 12.81 -2.48
CA GLU A 116 8.10 11.89 -1.35
C GLU A 116 7.12 10.73 -1.52
N TYR A 117 7.61 9.50 -1.39
CA TYR A 117 6.74 8.34 -1.34
C TYR A 117 6.03 8.29 0.01
N VAL A 118 4.72 8.05 -0.04
CA VAL A 118 3.88 7.86 1.14
C VAL A 118 3.15 6.53 1.06
N LEU A 119 3.00 5.87 2.20
CA LEU A 119 2.06 4.77 2.37
C LEU A 119 0.71 5.37 2.75
N GLY A 120 -0.21 5.45 1.78
CA GLY A 120 -1.56 5.96 2.01
C GLY A 120 -2.49 4.91 2.61
N LEU A 121 -3.30 5.31 3.59
CA LEU A 121 -4.38 4.53 4.17
C LEU A 121 -5.68 5.36 4.12
N VAL A 122 -6.77 4.73 3.65
CA VAL A 122 -8.11 5.33 3.73
C VAL A 122 -8.99 4.47 4.62
N LEU A 123 -9.61 5.08 5.62
CA LEU A 123 -10.50 4.43 6.57
C LEU A 123 -11.63 5.39 6.91
N ASN A 124 -12.88 4.89 6.88
CA ASN A 124 -14.08 5.70 7.16
C ASN A 124 -14.12 7.02 6.36
N ASN A 125 -13.73 6.98 5.08
CA ASN A 125 -13.62 8.13 4.16
C ASN A 125 -12.61 9.21 4.57
N LYS A 126 -11.76 8.96 5.55
CA LYS A 126 -10.63 9.83 5.91
C LYS A 126 -9.32 9.15 5.52
N ALA A 127 -8.32 9.97 5.24
CA ALA A 127 -7.03 9.54 4.75
C ALA A 127 -5.94 9.85 5.78
N LYS A 128 -4.96 8.94 5.87
CA LYS A 128 -3.71 9.15 6.58
C LYS A 128 -2.56 8.68 5.71
N ALA A 129 -1.47 9.45 5.69
CA ALA A 129 -0.27 9.17 4.91
C ALA A 129 0.93 9.02 5.84
N TYR A 130 1.73 7.98 5.58
CA TYR A 130 2.98 7.71 6.30
C TYR A 130 4.16 7.91 5.34
N PRO A 131 4.97 8.97 5.49
CA PRO A 131 6.13 9.21 4.62
C PRO A 131 7.17 8.11 4.73
N PHE A 132 7.69 7.64 3.61
CA PHE A 132 8.72 6.60 3.58
C PHE A 132 9.99 7.08 4.30
N SER A 133 10.37 8.35 4.16
CA SER A 133 11.50 8.96 4.89
C SER A 133 11.32 8.97 6.42
N VAL A 134 10.08 8.97 6.91
CA VAL A 134 9.78 8.83 8.35
C VAL A 134 9.85 7.34 8.74
N LEU A 135 9.21 6.48 7.96
CA LEU A 135 9.19 5.03 8.20
C LEU A 135 10.56 4.36 8.06
N SER A 136 11.47 4.90 7.25
CA SER A 136 12.87 4.45 7.18
C SER A 136 13.63 4.72 8.48
N ARG A 137 13.22 5.71 9.26
CA ARG A 137 13.79 6.04 10.57
C ARG A 137 13.13 5.25 11.69
N GLU A 138 11.81 5.08 11.62
CA GLU A 138 11.03 4.26 12.54
C GLU A 138 10.25 3.19 11.78
N SER A 139 10.86 2.01 11.64
CA SER A 139 10.36 0.91 10.81
C SER A 139 9.16 0.16 11.39
N VAL A 140 8.83 0.40 12.67
CA VAL A 140 7.74 -0.26 13.40
C VAL A 140 7.01 0.80 14.19
N VAL A 141 5.77 1.10 13.81
CA VAL A 141 4.95 2.13 14.45
C VAL A 141 3.64 1.53 14.95
N ASN A 142 3.36 1.72 16.23
CA ASN A 142 2.05 1.42 16.81
C ASN A 142 1.21 2.69 16.79
N ASP A 143 0.23 2.76 15.89
CA ASP A 143 -0.60 3.95 15.69
C ASP A 143 -2.09 3.64 15.95
N ALA A 144 -2.90 4.68 15.90
CA ALA A 144 -4.35 4.61 15.85
C ALA A 144 -4.88 5.63 14.82
N PHE A 145 -5.83 5.20 14.00
CA PHE A 145 -6.49 6.08 13.04
C PHE A 145 -7.97 5.69 12.91
N GLU A 146 -8.86 6.67 13.02
CA GLU A 146 -10.31 6.47 12.96
C GLU A 146 -10.81 5.30 13.85
N GLY A 147 -10.27 5.21 15.06
CA GLY A 147 -10.64 4.19 16.07
C GLY A 147 -10.05 2.80 15.82
N VAL A 148 -9.29 2.60 14.73
CA VAL A 148 -8.60 1.33 14.46
C VAL A 148 -7.16 1.43 14.94
N LEU A 149 -6.73 0.43 15.73
CA LEU A 149 -5.36 0.29 16.20
C LEU A 149 -4.52 -0.37 15.12
N LEU A 150 -3.49 0.33 14.67
CA LEU A 150 -2.68 -0.03 13.51
C LEU A 150 -1.25 -0.37 13.92
N LEU A 151 -0.67 -1.32 13.21
CA LEU A 151 0.75 -1.59 13.19
C LEU A 151 1.25 -1.27 11.80
N ILE A 152 2.16 -0.31 11.68
CA ILE A 152 2.84 0.01 10.43
C ILE A 152 4.22 -0.62 10.49
N VAL A 153 4.54 -1.41 9.47
CA VAL A 153 5.84 -2.06 9.31
C VAL A 153 6.43 -1.60 7.99
N PHE A 154 7.67 -1.16 8.01
CA PHE A 154 8.36 -0.69 6.83
C PHE A 154 9.78 -1.26 6.75
N ASP A 155 10.05 -1.98 5.67
CA ASP A 155 11.40 -2.42 5.32
C ASP A 155 12.01 -1.47 4.29
N ALA A 156 13.07 -0.77 4.69
CA ALA A 156 13.74 0.23 3.85
C ALA A 156 14.55 -0.40 2.71
N GLU A 157 15.03 -1.64 2.87
CA GLU A 157 15.83 -2.33 1.84
C GLU A 157 14.97 -2.66 0.60
N SER A 158 13.75 -3.16 0.82
CA SER A 158 12.81 -3.48 -0.24
C SER A 158 11.77 -2.39 -0.53
N ALA A 159 11.86 -1.24 0.17
CA ALA A 159 10.86 -0.17 0.18
C ALA A 159 9.42 -0.68 0.40
N THR A 160 9.27 -1.71 1.24
CA THR A 160 7.99 -2.40 1.46
C THR A 160 7.32 -1.90 2.72
N GLY A 161 6.16 -1.25 2.55
CA GLY A 161 5.30 -0.82 3.65
C GLY A 161 4.03 -1.67 3.77
N VAL A 162 3.74 -2.16 4.97
CA VAL A 162 2.53 -2.94 5.27
C VAL A 162 1.87 -2.38 6.53
N ILE A 163 0.53 -2.32 6.51
CA ILE A 163 -0.26 -1.92 7.67
C ILE A 163 -1.12 -3.09 8.11
N PHE A 164 -1.12 -3.39 9.40
CA PHE A 164 -1.96 -4.42 10.01
C PHE A 164 -2.88 -3.84 11.07
N LYS A 165 -3.99 -4.52 11.36
CA LYS A 165 -4.74 -4.28 12.60
C LYS A 165 -4.02 -4.94 13.78
N ARG A 166 -3.90 -4.20 14.88
CA ARG A 166 -3.34 -4.70 16.15
C ARG A 166 -4.35 -5.43 17.03
N LYS A 167 -5.65 -5.36 16.70
CA LYS A 167 -6.69 -6.11 17.40
C LYS A 167 -6.88 -7.47 16.74
N MET A 168 -6.57 -8.54 17.48
CA MET A 168 -6.74 -9.92 17.04
C MET A 168 -7.45 -10.69 18.16
N GLU A 169 -8.49 -11.46 17.82
CA GLU A 169 -9.24 -12.29 18.78
C GLU A 169 -9.70 -11.50 20.03
N GLY A 170 -10.10 -10.25 19.84
CA GLY A 170 -10.58 -9.38 20.93
C GLY A 170 -9.47 -8.69 21.75
N LYS A 171 -8.21 -9.09 21.60
CA LYS A 171 -7.06 -8.53 22.33
C LYS A 171 -6.32 -7.50 21.49
N ILE A 172 -5.73 -6.52 22.16
CA ILE A 172 -4.87 -5.50 21.54
C ILE A 172 -3.43 -5.95 21.72
N HIS A 173 -2.67 -5.98 20.63
CA HIS A 173 -1.26 -6.29 20.63
C HIS A 173 -0.43 -5.01 20.44
N SER A 174 0.78 -4.99 21.01
CA SER A 174 1.75 -3.90 20.87
C SER A 174 3.06 -4.53 20.41
N PHE A 175 3.68 -3.94 19.40
CA PHE A 175 4.82 -4.56 18.75
C PHE A 175 6.05 -3.68 18.84
N GLN A 176 7.18 -4.28 19.17
CA GLN A 176 8.49 -3.64 19.08
C GLN A 176 9.33 -4.33 18.02
N ARG A 177 10.23 -3.59 17.40
CA ARG A 177 11.24 -4.20 16.52
C ARG A 177 12.13 -5.12 17.36
N THR A 178 12.41 -6.30 16.84
CA THR A 178 13.41 -7.22 17.39
C THR A 178 14.31 -7.74 16.28
N GLN A 179 15.40 -8.41 16.65
CA GLN A 179 16.30 -9.08 15.72
C GLN A 179 16.47 -10.53 16.13
N LEU A 180 16.34 -11.45 15.18
CA LEU A 180 16.70 -12.85 15.37
C LEU A 180 18.16 -13.05 14.96
N GLN A 181 18.93 -13.76 15.80
CA GLN A 181 20.35 -13.94 15.59
C GLN A 181 20.61 -14.74 14.30
N GLY A 182 21.42 -14.18 13.40
CA GLY A 182 21.77 -14.84 12.12
C GLY A 182 20.69 -14.73 11.03
N GLU A 183 19.52 -14.19 11.35
CA GLU A 183 18.42 -14.04 10.40
C GLU A 183 18.40 -12.62 9.80
N LYS A 184 18.18 -12.55 8.49
CA LYS A 184 17.90 -11.29 7.79
C LYS A 184 16.40 -11.05 7.72
N GLY A 185 16.00 -9.80 7.79
CA GLY A 185 14.60 -9.39 7.70
C GLY A 185 14.16 -8.51 8.87
N LEU A 186 12.87 -8.17 8.86
CA LEU A 186 12.25 -7.33 9.87
C LEU A 186 11.41 -8.22 10.78
N PHE A 187 11.83 -8.35 12.03
CA PHE A 187 11.12 -9.14 13.04
C PHE A 187 10.51 -8.24 14.10
N LEU A 188 9.40 -8.71 14.67
CA LEU A 188 8.67 -8.01 15.72
C LEU A 188 8.52 -8.93 16.93
N VAL A 189 8.49 -8.33 18.12
CA VAL A 189 8.04 -9.00 19.35
C VAL A 189 6.75 -8.36 19.83
N ASP A 190 5.77 -9.18 20.21
CA ASP A 190 4.54 -8.72 20.87
C ASP A 190 4.77 -8.57 22.37
N ASP A 191 4.64 -7.35 22.90
CA ASP A 191 4.89 -7.02 24.31
C ASP A 191 4.03 -7.86 25.27
N GLY A 192 2.79 -8.18 24.87
CA GLY A 192 1.83 -8.87 25.74
C GLY A 192 2.01 -10.39 25.78
N THR A 193 2.63 -10.99 24.77
CA THR A 193 2.74 -12.46 24.66
C THR A 193 4.16 -12.97 24.46
N ALA A 194 5.12 -12.08 24.26
CA ALA A 194 6.49 -12.39 23.82
C ALA A 194 6.55 -13.21 22.51
N SER A 195 5.45 -13.27 21.73
CA SER A 195 5.45 -13.95 20.44
C SER A 195 6.31 -13.17 19.44
N VAL A 196 7.12 -13.89 18.65
CA VAL A 196 7.93 -13.29 17.60
C VAL A 196 7.20 -13.42 16.26
N TRP A 197 7.22 -12.35 15.47
CA TRP A 197 6.52 -12.25 14.19
C TRP A 197 7.47 -11.86 13.06
N GLU A 198 7.23 -12.42 11.88
CA GLU A 198 7.81 -11.89 10.64
C GLU A 198 7.01 -10.65 10.23
N GLY A 199 7.69 -9.52 10.15
CA GLY A 199 7.06 -8.20 10.14
C GLY A 199 6.31 -7.86 8.86
N LEU A 200 6.76 -8.32 7.69
CA LEU A 200 6.12 -7.97 6.41
C LEU A 200 4.91 -8.86 6.08
N SER A 201 4.96 -10.14 6.46
CA SER A 201 3.84 -11.07 6.30
C SER A 201 2.85 -10.99 7.46
N GLY A 202 3.27 -10.44 8.61
CA GLY A 202 2.47 -10.37 9.84
C GLY A 202 2.15 -11.76 10.39
N ARG A 203 3.04 -12.75 10.20
CA ARG A 203 2.87 -14.12 10.69
C ARG A 203 3.70 -14.36 11.94
N ALA A 204 3.09 -14.93 12.97
CA ALA A 204 3.80 -15.34 14.18
C ALA A 204 4.66 -16.58 13.89
N LEU A 205 5.96 -16.46 14.17
CA LEU A 205 6.96 -17.51 14.00
C LEU A 205 7.13 -18.34 15.28
N GLU A 206 7.06 -17.67 16.43
CA GLU A 206 7.37 -18.25 17.74
C GLU A 206 6.43 -17.72 18.83
N GLY A 207 6.44 -18.39 19.98
CA GLY A 207 5.64 -18.03 21.14
C GLY A 207 4.17 -18.47 21.08
N PRO A 208 3.34 -18.02 22.03
CA PRO A 208 1.95 -18.46 22.18
C PRO A 208 1.06 -18.24 20.95
N LEU A 209 1.39 -17.28 20.10
CA LEU A 209 0.60 -16.95 18.91
C LEU A 209 1.14 -17.60 17.63
N LYS A 210 2.14 -18.49 17.70
CA LYS A 210 2.76 -19.14 16.54
C LYS A 210 1.74 -19.65 15.52
N GLY A 211 1.96 -19.33 14.25
CA GLY A 211 1.10 -19.70 13.12
C GLY A 211 -0.10 -18.77 12.89
N LYS A 212 -0.42 -17.87 13.84
CA LYS A 212 -1.42 -16.81 13.62
C LYS A 212 -0.89 -15.77 12.62
N LYS A 213 -1.82 -15.02 12.03
CA LYS A 213 -1.53 -13.97 11.06
C LYS A 213 -2.38 -12.73 11.36
N LEU A 214 -1.74 -11.56 11.34
CA LEU A 214 -2.43 -10.28 11.48
C LEU A 214 -3.29 -9.97 10.24
N GLU A 215 -4.40 -9.26 10.47
CA GLU A 215 -5.24 -8.76 9.38
C GLU A 215 -4.55 -7.58 8.69
N THR A 216 -4.21 -7.75 7.41
CA THR A 216 -3.57 -6.70 6.59
C THR A 216 -4.60 -5.70 6.08
N MET A 217 -4.27 -4.40 6.18
CA MET A 217 -5.05 -3.31 5.62
C MET A 217 -4.65 -3.04 4.16
N PRO A 218 -5.60 -2.71 3.27
CA PRO A 218 -5.27 -2.23 1.93
C PRO A 218 -4.61 -0.85 2.03
N THR A 219 -3.44 -0.70 1.41
CA THR A 219 -2.68 0.55 1.37
C THR A 219 -2.47 1.05 -0.06
N THR A 220 -2.03 2.29 -0.20
CA THR A 220 -1.71 2.90 -1.50
C THR A 220 -0.35 3.60 -1.42
N PRO A 221 0.75 2.92 -1.76
CA PRO A 221 2.02 3.58 -2.05
C PRO A 221 1.82 4.56 -3.21
N SER A 222 2.20 5.81 -3.01
CA SER A 222 2.08 6.86 -4.03
C SER A 222 3.05 8.00 -3.75
N PHE A 223 3.29 8.84 -4.75
CA PHE A 223 3.93 10.13 -4.51
C PHE A 223 2.95 11.08 -3.82
N TRP A 224 3.48 11.90 -2.92
CA TRP A 224 2.71 12.86 -2.13
C TRP A 224 1.81 13.76 -2.97
N PHE A 225 2.33 14.32 -4.07
CA PHE A 225 1.57 15.22 -4.94
C PHE A 225 0.30 14.55 -5.51
N GLY A 226 0.40 13.29 -5.92
CA GLY A 226 -0.72 12.53 -6.45
C GLY A 226 -1.71 12.11 -5.35
N TRP A 227 -1.20 11.80 -4.17
CA TRP A 227 -2.01 11.46 -2.99
C TRP A 227 -2.86 12.65 -2.53
N VAL A 228 -2.23 13.81 -2.32
CA VAL A 228 -2.89 14.99 -1.76
C VAL A 228 -3.91 15.59 -2.73
N ASP A 229 -3.70 15.48 -4.05
CA ASP A 229 -4.69 15.88 -5.05
C ASP A 229 -6.01 15.10 -4.95
N HIS A 230 -5.98 13.88 -4.36
CA HIS A 230 -7.17 13.06 -4.12
C HIS A 230 -7.65 13.10 -2.66
N TYR A 231 -6.74 13.34 -1.72
CA TYR A 231 -7.00 13.38 -0.28
C TYR A 231 -6.36 14.62 0.37
N PRO A 232 -6.88 15.83 0.12
CA PRO A 232 -6.29 17.07 0.63
C PRO A 232 -6.21 17.12 2.16
N GLU A 233 -7.28 16.67 2.81
CA GLU A 233 -7.42 16.62 4.27
C GLU A 233 -6.70 15.42 4.91
N THR A 234 -5.81 14.74 4.18
CA THR A 234 -5.08 13.59 4.71
C THR A 234 -4.29 14.01 5.95
N GLU A 235 -4.43 13.24 7.03
CA GLU A 235 -3.54 13.34 8.17
C GLU A 235 -2.14 12.91 7.73
N LEU A 236 -1.12 13.66 8.12
CA LEU A 236 0.26 13.33 7.82
C LEU A 236 0.93 12.82 9.08
N PHE A 237 1.40 11.58 9.06
CA PHE A 237 2.14 11.03 10.19
C PHE A 237 3.50 11.71 10.33
N ALA A 238 3.84 12.07 11.56
CA ALA A 238 5.13 12.60 11.94
C ALA A 238 5.55 11.99 13.29
N LEU A 239 6.86 11.79 13.47
CA LEU A 239 7.42 11.36 14.76
C LEU A 239 7.09 12.43 15.81
N ARG A 240 6.59 12.01 16.97
CA ARG A 240 6.47 12.90 18.13
C ARG A 240 7.90 13.26 18.57
N ARG A 241 8.18 14.56 18.65
CA ARG A 241 9.42 15.09 19.24
C ARG A 241 9.41 14.91 20.76
#